data_AF-T2J7W2-F1
#
_entry.id   AF-T2J7W2-F1
#
_cell.length_a   1.000
_cell.length_b   1.000
_cell.length_c   1.000
_cell.angle_alpha   90.00
_cell.angle_beta   90.00
_cell.angle_gamma   90.00
#
_symmetry.space_group_name_H-M   'P 1'
#
loop_
_entity.id
_entity.type
_entity.pdbx_description
1 polymer ?
#
loop_
_entity_poly.entity_id
_entity_poly.type
_entity_poly.pdbx_seq_one_letter_code
_entity_poly.pdbx_strand_id
1 'polypeptide(L)' 'MRLGEIAIVKTRMSAMTGVRMYWDCAIESSDRQLVHVTGKVTLVAMDREKGKIMRQLPPTVKEALTNYKS' A
#
# COMPACT_ATOMS: atom_id res chain seq x y z
N MET A 1 18.64 -7.48 -9.12
CA MET A 1 17.97 -6.43 -9.90
C MET A 1 18.97 -5.73 -10.80
N ARG A 2 18.77 -5.81 -12.11
CA ARG A 2 19.50 -5.02 -13.12
C ARG A 2 18.51 -4.14 -13.89
N LEU A 3 19.01 -3.07 -14.49
CA LEU A 3 18.20 -2.24 -15.39
C LEU A 3 17.65 -3.11 -16.53
N GLY A 4 16.36 -2.99 -16.83
CA GLY A 4 15.66 -3.77 -17.85
C GLY A 4 15.11 -5.12 -17.37
N GLU A 5 15.33 -5.49 -16.10
CA GLU A 5 14.79 -6.71 -15.51
C GLU A 5 13.34 -6.50 -15.01
N ILE A 6 12.47 -7.49 -15.25
CA ILE A 6 11.10 -7.49 -14.72
C ILE A 6 11.14 -7.95 -13.28
N ALA A 7 10.49 -7.20 -12.39
CA ALA A 7 10.33 -7.57 -10.98
C ALA A 7 8.87 -7.59 -10.57
N ILE A 8 8.58 -8.41 -9.58
CA ILE A 8 7.24 -8.54 -8.98
C ILE A 8 7.21 -7.67 -7.73
N VAL A 9 6.26 -6.74 -7.67
CA VAL A 9 5.99 -5.98 -6.46
C VAL A 9 4.83 -6.63 -5.74
N LYS A 10 5.10 -7.25 -4.59
CA LYS A 10 4.07 -7.73 -3.67
C LYS A 10 3.73 -6.64 -2.69
N THR A 11 2.44 -6.40 -2.51
CA THR A 11 1.93 -5.46 -1.52
C THR A 11 0.92 -6.19 -0.65
N ARG A 12 0.99 -5.96 0.66
CA ARG A 12 0.02 -6.47 1.61
C ARG A 12 -0.36 -5.38 2.58
N MET A 13 -1.66 -5.11 2.73
CA MET A 13 -2.12 -4.22 3.78
C MET A 13 -1.95 -4.93 5.13
N SER A 14 -1.14 -4.36 6.03
CA SER A 14 -0.83 -4.95 7.34
C SER A 14 -1.80 -4.48 8.41
N ALA A 15 -2.09 -3.19 8.44
CA ALA A 15 -3.03 -2.60 9.38
C ALA A 15 -3.60 -1.28 8.86
N MET A 16 -4.73 -0.87 9.43
CA MET A 16 -5.33 0.42 9.20
C MET A 16 -5.70 1.06 10.54
N THR A 17 -5.31 2.33 10.74
CA THR A 17 -5.61 3.09 11.95
C THR A 17 -6.17 4.45 11.56
N GLY A 18 -7.48 4.62 11.73
CA GLY A 18 -8.19 5.81 11.28
C GLY A 18 -8.13 5.96 9.77
N VAL A 19 -7.38 6.96 9.28
CA VAL A 19 -7.17 7.22 7.85
C VAL A 19 -5.80 6.76 7.33
N ARG A 20 -4.94 6.25 8.22
CA ARG A 20 -3.60 5.74 7.88
C ARG A 20 -3.68 4.27 7.55
N MET A 21 -3.12 3.87 6.42
CA MET A 21 -3.02 2.49 5.98
C MET A 21 -1.55 2.11 5.90
N TYR A 22 -1.19 1.03 6.58
CA TYR A 22 0.17 0.50 6.59
C TYR A 22 0.25 -0.68 5.63
N TRP A 23 1.25 -0.63 4.77
CA TRP A 23 1.48 -1.63 3.74
C TRP A 23 2.89 -2.16 3.86
N ASP A 24 3.01 -3.48 3.87
CA ASP A 24 4.28 -4.15 3.68
C ASP A 24 4.44 -4.41 2.18
N CYS A 25 5.53 -3.91 1.62
CA CYS A 25 5.87 -4.05 0.22
C CYS A 25 7.15 -4.86 0.09
N ALA A 26 7.20 -5.78 -0.88
CA ALA A 26 8.38 -6.53 -1.23
C ALA A 26 8.58 -6.51 -2.74
N ILE A 27 9.82 -6.31 -3.18
CA ILE A 27 10.20 -6.46 -4.58
C ILE A 27 10.97 -7.77 -4.72
N GLU A 28 10.44 -8.65 -5.55
CA GLU A 28 10.98 -9.97 -5.83
C GLU A 28 11.44 -10.07 -7.28
N SER A 29 12.43 -10.93 -7.51
CA SER A 29 12.73 -11.44 -8.85
C SER A 29 11.47 -12.00 -9.51
N SER A 30 11.41 -11.98 -10.84
CA SER A 30 10.32 -12.60 -11.60
C SER A 30 10.17 -14.11 -11.32
N ASP A 31 11.27 -14.80 -11.01
CA ASP A 31 11.32 -16.20 -10.60
C ASP A 31 10.84 -16.46 -9.15
N ARG A 32 10.52 -15.40 -8.40
CA ARG A 32 10.09 -15.41 -6.99
C ARG A 32 11.09 -16.06 -6.03
N GLN A 33 12.33 -16.29 -6.44
CA GLN A 33 13.33 -16.96 -5.62
C GLN A 33 14.06 -16.01 -4.69
N LEU A 34 14.14 -14.72 -5.04
CA LEU A 34 14.86 -13.73 -4.25
C LEU A 34 13.99 -12.49 -3.98
N VAL A 35 13.88 -12.13 -2.70
CA VAL A 35 13.38 -10.82 -2.28
C VAL A 35 14.57 -9.86 -2.28
N HIS A 36 14.53 -8.84 -3.13
CA HIS A 36 15.62 -7.86 -3.26
C HIS A 36 15.47 -6.71 -2.27
N VAL A 37 14.24 -6.29 -2.01
CA VAL A 37 13.97 -5.21 -1.05
C VAL A 37 12.64 -5.43 -0.37
N THR A 38 12.58 -5.04 0.89
CA THR A 38 11.33 -4.89 1.64
C THR A 38 11.19 -3.46 2.12
N GLY A 39 9.97 -2.99 2.26
CA GLY A 39 9.68 -1.64 2.70
C GLY A 39 8.31 -1.53 3.34
N LYS A 40 8.16 -0.57 4.24
CA LYS A 40 6.88 -0.21 4.83
C LYS A 40 6.40 1.10 4.23
N VAL A 41 5.21 1.10 3.67
CA VAL A 41 4.57 2.27 3.08
C VAL A 41 3.39 2.68 3.96
N THR A 42 3.29 3.97 4.25
CA THR A 42 2.12 4.54 4.93
C THR A 42 1.37 5.41 3.95
N LEU A 43 0.11 5.05 3.67
CA LEU A 43 -0.81 5.84 2.87
C LEU A 43 -1.80 6.58 3.77
N VAL A 44 -2.11 7.83 3.41
CA VAL A 44 -3.12 8.65 4.10
C VAL A 44 -4.08 9.25 3.10
N ALA A 45 -5.37 9.26 3.45
CA ALA A 45 -6.36 9.96 2.64
C ALA A 45 -6.27 11.48 2.85
N MET A 46 -6.26 12.20 1.72
CA MET A 46 -6.18 13.64 1.66
C MET A 46 -7.51 14.20 1.15
N ASP A 47 -7.98 15.25 1.81
CA ASP A 47 -9.02 16.14 1.28
C ASP A 47 -8.37 16.95 0.15
N ARG A 48 -8.82 16.69 -1.09
CA ARG A 48 -8.26 17.30 -2.30
C ARG A 48 -8.51 18.80 -2.37
N GLU A 49 -9.63 19.29 -1.83
CA GLU A 49 -9.98 20.72 -1.86
C GLU A 49 -9.18 21.50 -0.82
N LYS A 50 -8.98 20.91 0.37
CA LYS A 50 -8.31 21.58 1.49
C LYS A 50 -6.82 21.31 1.56
N GLY A 51 -6.30 20.36 0.77
CA GLY A 51 -4.89 19.95 0.78
C GLY A 51 -4.42 19.37 2.12
N LYS A 52 -5.34 18.79 2.91
CA LYS A 52 -5.08 18.32 4.27
C LYS A 52 -5.48 16.86 4.45
N ILE A 53 -4.82 16.18 5.38
CA ILE A 53 -5.19 14.81 5.76
C ILE A 53 -6.62 14.83 6.32
N MET A 54 -7.46 13.94 5.81
CA MET A 54 -8.83 13.80 6.29
C MET A 54 -8.83 13.31 7.75
N ARG A 55 -9.78 13.77 8.55
CA ARG A 55 -9.94 13.26 9.94
C ARG A 55 -10.56 11.86 9.97
N GLN A 56 -11.45 11.58 9.02
CA GLN A 56 -12.16 10.33 8.87
C GLN A 56 -12.34 10.05 7.38
N LEU A 57 -12.32 8.77 7.00
CA LEU A 57 -12.63 8.35 5.65
C LEU A 57 -14.14 8.37 5.41
N PRO A 58 -14.59 8.72 4.19
CA PRO A 58 -15.98 8.47 3.79
C PRO A 58 -16.33 6.98 3.99
N PRO A 59 -17.56 6.65 4.44
CA PRO A 59 -17.96 5.27 4.72
C PRO A 59 -17.75 4.32 3.54
N THR A 60 -18.08 4.76 2.32
CA THR A 60 -17.93 3.99 1.07
C THR A 60 -16.48 3.58 0.80
N VAL A 61 -15.52 4.49 1.07
CA VAL A 61 -14.09 4.21 0.90
C VAL A 61 -13.60 3.27 2.00
N LYS A 62 -14.04 3.47 3.24
CA LYS A 62 -13.69 2.60 4.37
C LYS A 62 -14.15 1.16 4.12
N GLU A 63 -15.36 0.97 3.62
CA GLU A 63 -15.90 -0.35 3.27
C GLU A 63 -15.12 -1.01 2.12
N ALA A 64 -14.84 -0.27 1.05
CA ALA A 64 -14.04 -0.78 -0.07
C ALA A 64 -12.64 -1.26 0.38
N LEU A 65 -12.00 -0.50 1.27
CA LEU A 65 -10.68 -0.86 1.82
C LEU A 65 -10.73 -2.04 2.79
N THR A 66 -11.79 -2.14 3.59
CA THR A 66 -11.97 -3.27 4.52
C THR A 66 -12.25 -4.58 3.76
N ASN A 67 -12.94 -4.48 2.62
CA ASN A 67 -13.24 -5.62 1.75
C ASN A 67 -12.11 -5.95 0.75
N TYR A 68 -11.05 -5.13 0.69
CA TYR A 68 -9.91 -5.39 -0.17
C TYR A 68 -9.13 -6.60 0.37
N LYS A 69 -9.33 -7.76 -0.25
CA LYS A 69 -8.53 -8.96 0.00
C LYS A 69 -7.28 -8.91 -0.85
N SER A 70 -6.12 -8.87 -0.20
CA SER A 70 -4.79 -9.06 -0.83
C SER A 70 -4.59 -10.51 -1.24
#